data_AF-A0A936KWG0-F1
#
_entry.id   AF-A0A936KWG0-F1
#
_cell.length_a   1.000
_cell.length_b   1.000
_cell.length_c   1.000
_cell.angle_alpha   90.00
_cell.angle_beta   90.00
_cell.angle_gamma   90.00
#
_symmetry.space_group_name_H-M   'P 1'
#
loop_
_entity.id
_entity.type
_entity.pdbx_description
1 polymer ?
#
loop_
_entity_poly.entity_id
_entity_poly.type
_entity_poly.pdbx_seq_one_letter_code
_entity_poly.pdbx_strand_id
1 'polypeptide(L)'
;MKKLILLVFLTISFNLLNAASLRVQDPQTWSSYEGKITEFTVDVTPVGIYFQYEIYITFAAQDNVYQESDSVEIIYNFSLPSEALITDSWLWVYDKPEKAYLLDVWTATSIYEGIVNRRKDPSLFRKTSPTNYSLNIYPMGGKSSRKVKITMMLPTEWQGDKIQSIFPNSMVSGLSLIPEKIKINLKKSDNWQSPLLEPYITKTNDSYNVSKDDYANYPITITYANPSSDNTFFTIYEKGTEKYYQFLISPFSTEISNTPKK
;
A
#
# COMPACT_ATOMS: atom_id res chain seq x y z
N MET A 1 -41.50 26.60 32.21
CA MET A 1 -41.09 25.76 31.07
C MET A 1 -39.57 25.84 30.95
N LYS A 2 -38.83 24.83 31.44
CA LYS A 2 -37.37 24.79 31.36
C LYS A 2 -36.96 24.24 29.99
N LYS A 3 -36.27 25.04 29.18
CA LYS A 3 -35.71 24.60 27.90
C LYS A 3 -34.57 23.63 28.18
N LEU A 4 -34.74 22.37 27.77
CA LEU A 4 -33.68 21.37 27.76
C LEU A 4 -32.78 21.66 26.55
N ILE A 5 -31.58 22.18 26.80
CA ILE A 5 -30.55 22.33 25.76
C ILE A 5 -29.92 20.94 25.58
N LEU A 6 -30.22 20.30 24.45
CA LEU A 6 -29.60 19.04 24.05
C LEU A 6 -28.20 19.36 23.52
N LEU A 7 -27.17 19.05 24.32
CA LEU A 7 -25.78 19.16 23.91
C LEU A 7 -25.45 17.95 23.03
N VAL A 8 -25.39 18.15 21.71
CA VAL A 8 -24.93 17.13 20.76
C VAL A 8 -23.41 17.03 20.89
N PHE A 9 -22.93 15.97 21.55
CA PHE A 9 -21.52 15.59 21.52
C PHE A 9 -21.22 15.02 20.13
N LEU A 10 -20.59 15.83 19.28
CA LEU A 10 -20.00 15.37 18.04
C LEU A 10 -18.78 14.51 18.40
N THR A 11 -18.94 13.19 18.41
CA THR A 11 -17.80 12.27 18.55
C THR A 11 -16.99 12.33 17.26
N ILE A 12 -16.02 13.25 17.22
CA ILE A 12 -14.93 13.19 16.25
C ILE A 12 -14.10 11.97 16.65
N SER A 13 -14.34 10.84 15.98
CA SER A 13 -13.45 9.70 16.03
C SER A 13 -12.11 10.15 15.45
N PHE A 14 -11.18 10.55 16.30
CA PHE A 14 -9.78 10.61 15.90
C PHE A 14 -9.37 9.17 15.58
N ASN A 15 -9.44 8.80 14.31
CA ASN A 15 -8.66 7.67 13.82
C ASN A 15 -7.20 8.04 14.10
N LEU A 16 -6.64 7.50 15.18
CA LEU A 16 -5.20 7.50 15.38
C LEU A 16 -4.63 6.77 14.16
N LEU A 17 -4.15 7.54 13.18
CA LEU A 17 -3.33 7.01 12.10
C LEU A 17 -2.16 6.29 12.77
N ASN A 18 -2.12 4.97 12.64
CA ASN A 18 -0.94 4.21 13.06
C ASN A 18 0.17 4.62 12.09
N ALA A 19 1.11 5.41 12.59
CA ALA A 19 2.31 5.76 11.85
C ALA A 19 3.11 4.49 11.54
N ALA A 20 3.75 4.48 10.37
CA ALA A 20 4.68 3.41 10.06
C ALA A 20 5.88 3.48 11.01
N SER A 21 6.51 2.32 11.24
CA SER A 21 7.77 2.24 11.95
C SER A 21 8.73 1.37 11.14
N LEU A 22 9.96 1.85 11.01
CA LEU A 22 11.02 1.14 10.32
C LEU A 22 12.25 1.12 11.21
N ARG A 23 12.67 -0.07 11.60
CA ARG A 23 13.88 -0.28 12.40
C ARG A 23 14.79 -1.27 11.71
N VAL A 24 16.08 -1.10 11.93
CA VAL A 24 17.10 -2.09 11.61
C VAL A 24 17.74 -2.50 12.91
N GLN A 25 17.78 -3.80 13.18
CA GLN A 25 18.23 -4.38 14.43
C GLN A 25 19.33 -5.42 14.17
N ASP A 26 20.35 -5.46 15.01
CA ASP A 26 21.26 -6.61 15.07
C ASP A 26 20.67 -7.70 15.99
N PRO A 27 20.31 -8.88 15.48
CA PRO A 27 19.73 -9.95 16.30
C PRO A 27 20.71 -10.57 17.30
N GLN A 28 22.03 -10.31 17.18
CA GLN A 28 23.03 -10.80 18.13
C GLN A 28 23.16 -9.87 19.34
N THR A 29 23.22 -8.56 19.10
CA THR A 29 23.41 -7.56 20.16
C THR A 29 22.10 -6.94 20.66
N TRP A 30 21.00 -7.15 19.93
CA TRP A 30 19.70 -6.49 20.12
C TRP A 30 19.76 -4.96 20.01
N SER A 31 20.86 -4.41 19.50
CA SER A 31 20.93 -3.00 19.16
C SER A 31 19.97 -2.70 18.01
N SER A 32 19.23 -1.61 18.10
CA SER A 32 18.20 -1.24 17.13
C SER A 32 18.25 0.24 16.87
N TYR A 33 18.19 0.59 15.58
CA TYR A 33 18.23 1.97 15.10
C TYR A 33 17.14 2.19 14.06
N GLU A 34 16.85 3.45 13.74
CA GLU A 34 15.93 3.80 12.67
C GLU A 34 16.44 3.25 11.34
N GLY A 35 15.55 2.65 10.56
CA GLY A 35 15.87 2.23 9.19
C GLY A 35 15.51 3.30 8.17
N LYS A 36 16.05 3.16 6.97
CA LYS A 36 15.93 4.13 5.89
C LYS A 36 15.21 3.49 4.70
N ILE A 37 14.28 4.23 4.09
CA ILE A 37 13.78 3.94 2.75
C ILE A 37 14.56 4.81 1.78
N THR A 38 15.26 4.20 0.83
CA THR A 38 16.06 4.94 -0.18
C THR A 38 15.31 5.10 -1.49
N GLU A 39 14.42 4.17 -1.82
CA GLU A 39 13.58 4.20 -3.02
C GLU A 39 12.16 3.74 -2.67
N PHE A 40 11.18 4.43 -3.24
CA PHE A 40 9.77 4.08 -3.10
C PHE A 40 9.07 4.41 -4.43
N THR A 41 8.58 3.37 -5.11
CA THR A 41 7.88 3.49 -6.40
C THR A 41 6.56 2.75 -6.35
N VAL A 42 5.52 3.34 -6.94
CA VAL A 42 4.16 2.80 -6.92
C VAL A 42 3.67 2.69 -8.34
N ASP A 43 3.25 1.50 -8.75
CA ASP A 43 2.47 1.31 -9.96
C ASP A 43 1.01 1.04 -9.59
N VAL A 44 0.10 1.82 -10.15
CA VAL A 44 -1.34 1.71 -9.90
C VAL A 44 -2.02 1.22 -11.16
N THR A 45 -2.72 0.10 -11.06
CA THR A 45 -3.46 -0.51 -12.16
C THR A 45 -4.91 -0.70 -11.73
N PRO A 46 -5.89 -0.09 -12.40
CA PRO A 46 -7.29 -0.39 -12.14
C PRO A 46 -7.63 -1.83 -12.53
N VAL A 47 -8.24 -2.59 -11.61
CA VAL A 47 -8.64 -4.00 -11.79
C VAL A 47 -10.05 -4.16 -11.23
N GLY A 48 -11.04 -4.02 -12.12
CA GLY A 48 -12.44 -4.12 -11.73
C GLY A 48 -12.85 -2.98 -10.79
N ILE A 49 -13.34 -3.33 -9.60
CA ILE A 49 -13.76 -2.39 -8.54
C ILE A 49 -12.64 -2.06 -7.53
N TYR A 50 -11.41 -2.44 -7.87
CA TYR A 50 -10.23 -2.21 -7.06
C TYR A 50 -9.17 -1.48 -7.88
N PHE A 51 -8.31 -0.74 -7.20
CA PHE A 51 -7.00 -0.40 -7.76
C PHE A 51 -5.97 -1.34 -7.15
N GLN A 52 -5.21 -2.00 -8.01
CA GLN A 52 -4.03 -2.76 -7.63
C GLN A 52 -2.85 -1.80 -7.51
N TYR A 53 -2.22 -1.80 -6.34
CA TYR A 53 -0.99 -1.09 -6.04
C TYR A 53 0.16 -2.08 -6.00
N GLU A 54 1.15 -1.91 -6.87
CA GLU A 54 2.45 -2.58 -6.79
C GLU A 54 3.46 -1.60 -6.22
N ILE A 55 3.84 -1.77 -4.95
CA ILE A 55 4.74 -0.87 -4.24
C ILE A 55 6.11 -1.50 -4.12
N TYR A 56 7.10 -0.87 -4.72
CA TYR A 56 8.50 -1.25 -4.67
C TYR A 56 9.21 -0.38 -3.64
N ILE A 57 9.88 -1.02 -2.67
CA ILE A 57 10.55 -0.34 -1.57
C ILE A 57 11.99 -0.87 -1.46
N THR A 58 12.96 0.04 -1.37
CA THR A 58 14.35 -0.30 -1.05
C THR A 58 14.67 0.16 0.37
N PHE A 59 14.93 -0.79 1.26
CA PHE A 59 15.31 -0.55 2.64
C PHE A 59 16.83 -0.56 2.80
N ALA A 60 17.34 0.26 3.72
CA ALA A 60 18.73 0.28 4.15
C ALA A 60 18.83 0.62 5.64
N ALA A 61 20.01 0.41 6.23
CA ALA A 61 20.31 0.94 7.55
C ALA A 61 20.58 2.44 7.50
N GLN A 62 20.47 3.11 8.66
CA GLN A 62 21.01 4.45 8.83
C GLN A 62 22.54 4.45 8.64
N ASP A 63 23.05 5.52 8.04
CA ASP A 63 24.46 5.67 7.71
C ASP A 63 25.35 5.60 8.98
N ASN A 64 26.46 4.86 8.88
CA ASN A 64 27.48 4.69 9.95
C ASN A 64 27.01 4.03 11.26
N VAL A 65 25.86 3.35 11.27
CA VAL A 65 25.38 2.62 12.45
C VAL A 65 25.93 1.19 12.51
N TYR A 66 26.03 0.52 11.36
CA TYR A 66 26.48 -0.86 11.24
C TYR A 66 27.73 -0.98 10.35
N GLN A 67 28.54 -2.00 10.61
CA GLN A 67 29.68 -2.39 9.79
C GLN A 67 29.26 -3.25 8.61
N GLU A 68 30.13 -3.36 7.61
CA GLU A 68 29.86 -4.18 6.42
C GLU A 68 29.74 -5.67 6.75
N SER A 69 30.46 -6.13 7.77
CA SER A 69 30.41 -7.51 8.28
C SER A 69 29.13 -7.84 9.08
N ASP A 70 28.35 -6.82 9.44
CA ASP A 70 27.17 -7.02 10.28
C ASP A 70 26.03 -7.63 9.47
N SER A 71 25.28 -8.51 10.12
CA SER A 71 24.10 -9.16 9.55
C SER A 71 22.90 -8.76 10.37
N VAL A 72 22.14 -7.78 9.88
CA VAL A 72 21.04 -7.12 10.59
C VAL A 72 19.68 -7.54 10.03
N GLU A 73 18.62 -7.30 10.78
CA GLU A 73 17.22 -7.54 10.44
C GLU A 73 16.49 -6.21 10.22
N ILE A 74 15.75 -6.10 9.12
CA ILE A 74 14.78 -5.02 8.91
C ILE A 74 13.47 -5.43 9.55
N ILE A 75 12.89 -4.52 10.34
CA ILE A 75 11.55 -4.66 10.91
C ILE A 75 10.73 -3.45 10.48
N TYR A 76 9.78 -3.67 9.58
CA TYR A 76 8.92 -2.64 9.02
C TYR A 76 7.46 -2.92 9.39
N ASN A 77 6.85 -2.04 10.18
CA ASN A 77 5.44 -2.14 10.53
C ASN A 77 4.68 -0.94 9.97
N PHE A 78 3.49 -1.20 9.46
CA PHE A 78 2.61 -0.19 8.89
C PHE A 78 1.15 -0.63 9.03
N SER A 79 0.23 0.30 8.82
CA SER A 79 -1.19 -0.02 8.72
C SER A 79 -1.73 0.22 7.31
N LEU A 80 -2.78 -0.49 6.95
CA LEU A 80 -3.59 -0.26 5.76
C LEU A 80 -5.07 -0.14 6.17
N PRO A 81 -5.94 0.44 5.32
CA PRO A 81 -7.39 0.36 5.52
C PRO A 81 -7.87 -1.08 5.72
N SER A 82 -8.96 -1.27 6.46
CA SER A 82 -9.52 -2.59 6.80
C SER A 82 -9.88 -3.42 5.56
N GLU A 83 -10.21 -2.73 4.48
CA GLU A 83 -10.63 -3.26 3.19
C GLU A 83 -9.45 -3.58 2.26
N ALA A 84 -8.22 -3.24 2.65
CA ALA A 84 -7.04 -3.52 1.87
C ALA A 84 -6.74 -5.02 1.82
N LEU A 85 -6.51 -5.53 0.61
CA LEU A 85 -6.20 -6.93 0.36
C LEU A 85 -4.76 -7.07 -0.13
N ILE A 86 -3.85 -7.57 0.71
CA ILE A 86 -2.51 -7.97 0.26
C ILE A 86 -2.66 -9.21 -0.62
N THR A 87 -2.15 -9.16 -1.84
CA THR A 87 -2.21 -10.29 -2.78
C THR A 87 -0.88 -11.00 -2.89
N ASP A 88 0.23 -10.26 -2.97
CA ASP A 88 1.56 -10.82 -3.15
C ASP A 88 2.64 -10.02 -2.40
N SER A 89 3.76 -10.69 -2.12
CA SER A 89 5.01 -10.07 -1.66
C SER A 89 6.19 -10.70 -2.38
N TRP A 90 7.22 -9.91 -2.65
CA TRP A 90 8.42 -10.32 -3.36
C TRP A 90 9.65 -9.74 -2.69
N LEU A 91 10.72 -10.54 -2.62
CA LEU A 91 12.04 -10.12 -2.16
C LEU A 91 13.03 -10.28 -3.30
N TRP A 92 13.86 -9.28 -3.55
CA TRP A 92 14.97 -9.43 -4.47
C TRP A 92 16.13 -10.16 -3.78
N VAL A 93 16.49 -11.32 -4.33
CA VAL A 93 17.66 -12.09 -3.94
C VAL A 93 18.65 -11.99 -5.09
N TYR A 94 19.72 -11.24 -4.87
CA TYR A 94 20.56 -10.71 -5.96
C TYR A 94 19.69 -9.90 -6.94
N ASP A 95 19.75 -10.19 -8.24
CA ASP A 95 18.97 -9.49 -9.27
C ASP A 95 17.64 -10.18 -9.62
N LYS A 96 17.26 -11.22 -8.86
CA LYS A 96 16.05 -12.02 -9.15
C LYS A 96 14.95 -11.75 -8.11
N PRO A 97 13.74 -11.37 -8.54
CA PRO A 97 12.60 -11.26 -7.64
C PRO A 97 12.06 -12.66 -7.30
N GLU A 98 12.06 -13.00 -6.02
CA GLU A 98 11.50 -14.24 -5.50
C GLU A 98 10.15 -13.98 -4.84
N LYS A 99 9.13 -14.75 -5.21
CA LYS A 99 7.76 -14.61 -4.70
C LYS A 99 7.62 -15.27 -3.34
N ALA A 100 6.97 -14.59 -2.39
CA ALA A 100 6.63 -15.17 -1.10
C ALA A 100 5.49 -16.21 -1.23
N TYR A 101 5.55 -17.24 -0.39
CA TYR A 101 4.45 -18.19 -0.21
C TYR A 101 3.43 -17.66 0.80
N LEU A 102 2.14 -17.77 0.49
CA LEU A 102 1.07 -17.49 1.44
C LEU A 102 0.84 -18.74 2.31
N LEU A 103 1.10 -18.62 3.60
CA LEU A 103 1.04 -19.70 4.58
C LEU A 103 0.30 -19.23 5.84
N ASP A 104 -0.16 -20.17 6.67
CA ASP A 104 -0.62 -19.83 8.02
C ASP A 104 0.55 -19.28 8.87
N VAL A 105 0.20 -18.47 9.88
CA VAL A 105 1.18 -17.71 10.67
C VAL A 105 2.16 -18.63 11.42
N TRP A 106 1.70 -19.79 11.93
CA TRP A 106 2.54 -20.71 12.70
C TRP A 106 3.57 -21.39 11.81
N THR A 107 3.14 -21.89 10.65
CA THR A 107 4.03 -22.49 9.66
C THR A 107 5.03 -21.47 9.12
N ALA A 108 4.57 -20.26 8.76
CA ALA A 108 5.43 -19.20 8.25
C ALA A 108 6.51 -18.78 9.27
N THR A 109 6.12 -18.62 10.54
CA THR A 109 7.05 -18.23 11.61
C THR A 109 8.09 -19.33 11.88
N SER A 110 7.65 -20.59 11.93
CA SER A 110 8.56 -21.73 12.15
C SER A 110 9.60 -21.87 11.02
N ILE A 111 9.19 -21.66 9.77
CA ILE A 111 10.10 -21.64 8.62
C ILE A 111 11.07 -20.46 8.74
N TYR A 112 10.56 -19.26 9.02
CA TYR A 112 11.38 -18.04 9.14
C TYR A 112 12.49 -18.22 10.18
N GLU A 113 12.15 -18.58 11.42
CA GLU A 113 13.10 -18.77 12.52
C GLU A 113 14.15 -19.84 12.19
N GLY A 114 13.72 -20.95 11.56
CA GLY A 114 14.64 -21.99 11.09
C GLY A 114 15.64 -21.51 10.03
N ILE A 115 15.24 -20.58 9.16
CA ILE A 115 16.12 -19.99 8.13
C ILE A 115 17.02 -18.89 8.74
N VAL A 116 16.48 -18.04 9.61
CA VAL A 116 17.23 -17.00 10.33
C VAL A 116 18.38 -17.62 11.13
N ASN A 117 18.12 -18.71 11.86
CA ASN A 117 19.17 -19.45 12.56
C ASN A 117 20.29 -19.97 11.65
N ARG A 118 19.98 -20.17 10.36
CA ARG A 118 20.94 -20.61 9.33
C ARG A 118 21.54 -19.46 8.53
N ARG A 119 21.14 -18.20 8.80
CA ARG A 119 21.59 -16.98 8.11
C ARG A 119 21.49 -17.04 6.58
N LYS A 120 20.43 -17.66 6.07
CA LYS A 120 20.08 -17.62 4.63
C LYS A 120 19.08 -16.49 4.39
N ASP A 121 18.60 -16.23 3.17
CA ASP A 121 17.70 -15.11 2.82
C ASP A 121 16.20 -15.34 3.12
N PRO A 122 15.63 -15.02 4.31
CA PRO A 122 14.18 -15.03 4.48
C PRO A 122 13.55 -13.63 4.56
N SER A 123 12.31 -13.55 4.09
CA SER A 123 11.37 -12.49 4.46
C SER A 123 10.13 -13.09 5.08
N LEU A 124 9.58 -12.45 6.11
CA LEU A 124 8.31 -12.82 6.74
C LEU A 124 7.39 -11.61 6.76
N PHE A 125 6.32 -11.67 5.97
CA PHE A 125 5.27 -10.65 5.93
C PHE A 125 4.01 -11.21 6.61
N ARG A 126 3.57 -10.55 7.68
CA ARG A 126 2.40 -10.93 8.48
C ARG A 126 1.38 -9.81 8.57
N LYS A 127 0.10 -10.19 8.56
CA LYS A 127 -1.01 -9.37 9.05
C LYS A 127 -1.11 -9.60 10.56
N THR A 128 -0.79 -8.59 11.37
CA THR A 128 -0.71 -8.70 12.84
C THR A 128 -1.99 -8.28 13.54
N SER A 129 -2.85 -7.52 12.85
CA SER A 129 -4.20 -7.14 13.28
C SER A 129 -5.10 -6.93 12.06
N PRO A 130 -6.39 -6.56 12.22
CA PRO A 130 -7.26 -6.25 11.07
C PRO A 130 -6.69 -5.23 10.08
N THR A 131 -5.90 -4.26 10.56
CA THR A 131 -5.32 -3.17 9.77
C THR A 131 -3.80 -3.09 9.84
N ASN A 132 -3.14 -3.81 10.76
CA ASN A 132 -1.69 -3.72 10.96
C ASN A 132 -0.95 -4.88 10.31
N TYR A 133 0.25 -4.54 9.84
CA TYR A 133 1.11 -5.39 9.04
C TYR A 133 2.55 -5.27 9.51
N SER A 134 3.31 -6.35 9.40
CA SER A 134 4.72 -6.43 9.78
C SER A 134 5.50 -7.19 8.72
N LEU A 135 6.58 -6.59 8.23
CA LEU A 135 7.53 -7.18 7.30
C LEU A 135 8.89 -7.26 7.98
N ASN A 136 9.37 -8.48 8.19
CA ASN A 136 10.70 -8.79 8.68
C ASN A 136 11.56 -9.29 7.52
N ILE A 137 12.78 -8.79 7.40
CA ILE A 137 13.74 -9.25 6.40
C ILE A 137 15.09 -9.44 7.07
N TYR A 138 15.60 -10.66 7.03
CA TYR A 138 16.92 -11.02 7.50
C TYR A 138 17.57 -11.91 6.45
N PRO A 139 18.91 -12.01 6.39
CA PRO A 139 19.84 -10.99 6.80
C PRO A 139 19.82 -9.81 5.83
N MET A 140 20.25 -8.64 6.28
CA MET A 140 20.75 -7.57 5.44
C MET A 140 22.17 -7.25 5.90
N GLY A 141 23.12 -7.09 4.96
CA GLY A 141 24.45 -6.59 5.31
C GLY A 141 24.38 -5.17 5.87
N GLY A 142 25.17 -4.81 6.89
CA GLY A 142 25.03 -3.53 7.59
C GLY A 142 25.18 -2.28 6.71
N LYS A 143 25.88 -2.39 5.57
CA LYS A 143 26.00 -1.32 4.54
C LYS A 143 25.30 -1.65 3.21
N SER A 144 24.47 -2.69 3.21
CA SER A 144 23.71 -3.14 2.04
C SER A 144 22.27 -2.61 2.08
N SER A 145 21.50 -2.94 1.04
CA SER A 145 20.07 -2.67 0.97
C SER A 145 19.28 -3.94 0.64
N ARG A 146 17.97 -3.91 0.89
CA ARG A 146 17.03 -4.97 0.47
C ARG A 146 15.86 -4.33 -0.27
N LYS A 147 15.59 -4.84 -1.47
CA LYS A 147 14.45 -4.43 -2.29
C LYS A 147 13.31 -5.42 -2.15
N VAL A 148 12.11 -4.89 -1.96
CA VAL A 148 10.87 -5.67 -1.91
C VAL A 148 9.81 -5.10 -2.84
N LYS A 149 8.81 -5.91 -3.16
CA LYS A 149 7.57 -5.48 -3.77
C LYS A 149 6.40 -6.03 -2.97
N ILE A 150 5.49 -5.15 -2.59
CA ILE A 150 4.21 -5.52 -1.98
C ILE A 150 3.12 -5.23 -3.02
N THR A 151 2.29 -6.21 -3.31
CA THR A 151 1.12 -6.04 -4.17
C THR A 151 -0.14 -6.11 -3.32
N MET A 152 -1.01 -5.12 -3.48
CA MET A 152 -2.28 -5.06 -2.77
C MET A 152 -3.39 -4.49 -3.64
N MET A 153 -4.63 -4.81 -3.28
CA MET A 153 -5.83 -4.21 -3.85
C MET A 153 -6.48 -3.31 -2.82
N LEU A 154 -6.71 -2.04 -3.19
CA LEU A 154 -7.52 -1.12 -2.41
C LEU A 154 -8.87 -0.93 -3.12
N PRO A 155 -9.98 -0.94 -2.37
CA PRO A 155 -11.28 -0.68 -2.97
C PRO A 155 -11.32 0.73 -3.57
N THR A 156 -12.17 0.88 -4.56
CA THR A 156 -12.42 2.18 -5.19
C THR A 156 -13.80 2.69 -4.84
N GLU A 157 -13.93 4.00 -4.71
CA GLU A 157 -15.21 4.69 -4.63
C GLU A 157 -15.66 5.10 -6.03
N TRP A 158 -16.88 4.72 -6.41
CA TRP A 158 -17.48 5.07 -7.70
C TRP A 158 -18.48 6.21 -7.47
N GLN A 159 -18.25 7.37 -8.07
CA GLN A 159 -19.08 8.55 -7.89
C GLN A 159 -19.27 9.27 -9.22
N GLY A 160 -20.47 9.26 -9.78
CA GLY A 160 -20.78 9.95 -11.03
C GLY A 160 -19.86 9.52 -12.18
N ASP A 161 -19.06 10.46 -12.69
CA ASP A 161 -18.14 10.29 -13.82
C ASP A 161 -16.73 9.86 -13.40
N LYS A 162 -16.49 9.57 -12.12
CA LYS A 162 -15.16 9.24 -11.59
C LYS A 162 -15.14 8.01 -10.68
N ILE A 163 -13.98 7.39 -10.64
CA ILE A 163 -13.61 6.30 -9.73
C ILE A 163 -12.33 6.70 -8.99
N GLN A 164 -12.32 6.52 -7.67
CA GLN A 164 -11.26 7.06 -6.81
C GLN A 164 -10.71 6.03 -5.82
N SER A 165 -9.43 6.15 -5.49
CA SER A 165 -8.79 5.42 -4.39
C SER A 165 -7.75 6.32 -3.73
N ILE A 166 -7.54 6.14 -2.43
CA ILE A 166 -6.58 6.93 -1.64
C ILE A 166 -5.27 6.13 -1.54
N PHE A 167 -4.16 6.78 -1.89
CA PHE A 167 -2.83 6.22 -1.68
C PHE A 167 -2.59 5.94 -0.19
N PRO A 168 -2.07 4.76 0.19
CA PRO A 168 -1.88 4.38 1.59
C PRO A 168 -0.64 5.07 2.19
N ASN A 169 -0.74 6.38 2.45
CA ASN A 169 0.32 7.18 3.07
C ASN A 169 0.74 6.65 4.46
N SER A 170 -0.10 5.89 5.15
CA SER A 170 0.23 5.17 6.39
C SER A 170 1.41 4.19 6.27
N MET A 171 1.85 3.86 5.06
CA MET A 171 3.08 3.10 4.83
C MET A 171 4.35 3.92 5.09
N VAL A 172 4.29 5.24 4.98
CA VAL A 172 5.47 6.11 5.14
C VAL A 172 5.29 7.21 6.18
N SER A 173 4.04 7.50 6.58
CA SER A 173 3.76 8.54 7.54
C SER A 173 4.42 8.22 8.89
N GLY A 174 5.08 9.22 9.46
CA GLY A 174 5.83 9.10 10.72
C GLY A 174 7.23 8.50 10.60
N LEU A 175 7.69 8.10 9.40
CA LEU A 175 9.09 7.77 9.18
C LEU A 175 9.91 9.03 8.91
N SER A 176 11.14 9.12 9.46
CA SER A 176 11.99 10.30 9.28
C SER A 176 12.91 10.16 8.06
N LEU A 177 13.45 8.95 7.85
CA LEU A 177 14.43 8.62 6.83
C LEU A 177 13.79 7.99 5.57
N ILE A 178 13.09 8.83 4.81
CA ILE A 178 12.37 8.47 3.57
C ILE A 178 12.83 9.35 2.39
N PRO A 179 12.66 8.92 1.13
CA PRO A 179 13.20 9.66 -0.01
C PRO A 179 12.51 11.02 -0.19
N GLU A 180 13.25 12.02 -0.67
CA GLU A 180 12.69 13.37 -0.93
C GLU A 180 11.57 13.38 -1.96
N LYS A 181 11.53 12.36 -2.83
CA LYS A 181 10.54 12.19 -3.87
C LYS A 181 10.29 10.73 -4.16
N ILE A 182 9.04 10.40 -4.46
CA ILE A 182 8.62 9.08 -4.90
C ILE A 182 8.05 9.15 -6.31
N LYS A 183 8.02 8.00 -6.98
CA LYS A 183 7.46 7.87 -8.32
C LYS A 183 6.13 7.13 -8.24
N ILE A 184 5.06 7.74 -8.75
CA ILE A 184 3.76 7.09 -8.90
C ILE A 184 3.42 6.99 -10.39
N ASN A 185 3.17 5.78 -10.86
CA ASN A 185 2.80 5.47 -12.23
C ASN A 185 1.34 5.02 -12.28
N LEU A 186 0.57 5.61 -13.18
CA LEU A 186 -0.86 5.33 -13.34
C LEU A 186 -1.09 4.64 -14.69
N LYS A 187 -1.40 3.34 -14.67
CA LYS A 187 -1.57 2.53 -15.90
C LYS A 187 -2.93 2.81 -16.54
N LYS A 188 -2.90 3.06 -17.86
CA LYS A 188 -4.10 3.24 -18.68
C LYS A 188 -4.47 1.93 -19.38
N SER A 189 -5.76 1.80 -19.72
CA SER A 189 -6.28 0.77 -20.61
C SER A 189 -7.57 1.28 -21.27
N ASP A 190 -8.16 0.54 -22.21
CA ASP A 190 -9.39 0.94 -22.90
C ASP A 190 -10.50 1.40 -21.94
N ASN A 191 -10.72 0.67 -20.83
CA ASN A 191 -11.70 1.02 -19.80
C ASN A 191 -11.19 2.03 -18.76
N TRP A 192 -9.90 2.35 -18.74
CA TRP A 192 -9.29 3.15 -17.68
C TRP A 192 -8.45 4.25 -18.28
N GLN A 193 -9.10 5.38 -18.53
CA GLN A 193 -8.51 6.54 -19.20
C GLN A 193 -8.41 7.75 -18.27
N SER A 194 -7.64 8.74 -18.72
CA SER A 194 -7.50 10.05 -18.07
C SER A 194 -7.17 10.00 -16.56
N PRO A 195 -6.14 9.24 -16.14
CA PRO A 195 -5.75 9.21 -14.74
C PRO A 195 -5.33 10.60 -14.25
N LEU A 196 -5.75 10.93 -13.04
CA LEU A 196 -5.39 12.13 -12.31
C LEU A 196 -4.89 11.74 -10.92
N LEU A 197 -3.94 12.53 -10.41
CA LEU A 197 -3.39 12.42 -9.07
C LEU A 197 -3.52 13.78 -8.40
N GLU A 198 -4.17 13.82 -7.24
CA GLU A 198 -4.45 15.04 -6.47
C GLU A 198 -3.90 14.94 -5.05
N PRO A 199 -3.37 16.04 -4.45
CA PRO A 199 -3.23 17.39 -5.02
C PRO A 199 -2.27 17.42 -6.22
N TYR A 200 -2.36 18.43 -7.11
CA TYR A 200 -1.61 18.43 -8.38
C TYR A 200 -0.09 18.38 -8.17
N ILE A 201 0.55 17.35 -8.73
CA ILE A 201 1.98 17.08 -8.57
C ILE A 201 2.67 17.17 -9.93
N THR A 202 3.90 17.66 -9.96
CA THR A 202 4.70 17.74 -11.19
C THR A 202 4.74 16.38 -11.90
N LYS A 203 4.12 16.33 -13.08
CA LYS A 203 4.16 15.18 -13.98
C LYS A 203 5.42 15.28 -14.86
N THR A 204 6.19 14.20 -14.91
CA THR A 204 7.33 14.07 -15.83
C THR A 204 7.10 12.83 -16.69
N ASN A 205 6.83 13.03 -17.97
CA ASN A 205 6.39 11.99 -18.90
C ASN A 205 5.10 11.30 -18.39
N ASP A 206 5.12 9.98 -18.21
CA ASP A 206 3.99 9.16 -17.74
C ASP A 206 3.97 8.92 -16.22
N SER A 207 4.85 9.61 -15.48
CA SER A 207 5.04 9.39 -14.05
C SER A 207 4.85 10.67 -13.25
N TYR A 208 4.27 10.54 -12.06
CA TYR A 208 4.13 11.62 -11.09
C TYR A 208 5.29 11.55 -10.11
N ASN A 209 6.04 12.64 -9.98
CA ASN A 209 7.12 12.76 -9.00
C ASN A 209 6.59 13.48 -7.77
N VAL A 210 6.30 12.74 -6.71
CA VAL A 210 5.63 13.26 -5.52
C VAL A 210 6.63 13.62 -4.43
N SER A 211 6.54 14.84 -3.91
CA SER A 211 7.45 15.32 -2.87
C SER A 211 7.16 14.67 -1.52
N LYS A 212 8.18 14.57 -0.67
CA LYS A 212 8.07 14.10 0.72
C LYS A 212 6.98 14.80 1.50
N ASP A 213 6.86 16.11 1.34
CA ASP A 213 5.83 16.89 2.04
C ASP A 213 4.42 16.45 1.65
N ASP A 214 4.21 16.05 0.39
CA ASP A 214 2.94 15.57 -0.12
C ASP A 214 2.63 14.13 0.33
N TYR A 215 3.48 13.15 -0.03
CA TYR A 215 3.13 11.74 0.15
C TYR A 215 3.22 11.25 1.59
N ALA A 216 3.97 11.93 2.46
CA ALA A 216 4.09 11.52 3.86
C ALA A 216 3.01 12.17 4.75
N ASN A 217 2.48 13.34 4.38
CA ASN A 217 1.63 14.14 5.26
C ASN A 217 0.20 14.34 4.76
N TYR A 218 -0.06 14.26 3.46
CA TYR A 218 -1.36 14.54 2.88
C TYR A 218 -1.96 13.30 2.19
N PRO A 219 -3.30 13.14 2.21
CA PRO A 219 -3.95 12.12 1.41
C PRO A 219 -3.74 12.44 -0.07
N ILE A 220 -3.22 11.45 -0.81
CA ILE A 220 -3.12 11.54 -2.27
C ILE A 220 -4.27 10.72 -2.86
N THR A 221 -5.10 11.38 -3.65
CA THR A 221 -6.23 10.75 -4.34
C THR A 221 -5.83 10.43 -5.76
N ILE A 222 -6.03 9.17 -6.15
CA ILE A 222 -5.89 8.70 -7.52
C ILE A 222 -7.28 8.56 -8.11
N THR A 223 -7.51 9.22 -9.24
CA THR A 223 -8.80 9.29 -9.91
C THR A 223 -8.68 8.79 -11.35
N TYR A 224 -9.64 8.00 -11.81
CA TYR A 224 -9.84 7.71 -13.24
C TYR A 224 -11.26 8.11 -13.64
N ALA A 225 -11.50 8.26 -14.94
CA ALA A 225 -12.86 8.35 -15.47
C ALA A 225 -13.62 7.04 -15.17
N ASN A 226 -14.88 7.15 -14.77
CA ASN A 226 -15.75 6.01 -14.53
C ASN A 226 -16.14 5.35 -15.88
N PRO A 227 -15.79 4.07 -16.11
CA PRO A 227 -16.13 3.38 -17.36
C PRO A 227 -17.56 2.82 -17.43
N SER A 228 -18.38 2.95 -16.38
CA SER A 228 -19.74 2.42 -16.41
C SER A 228 -20.59 3.10 -17.48
N SER A 229 -21.41 2.31 -18.18
CA SER A 229 -22.46 2.79 -19.07
C SER A 229 -23.81 2.46 -18.44
N ASP A 230 -24.71 3.45 -18.36
CA ASP A 230 -26.06 3.31 -17.78
C ASP A 230 -26.06 2.61 -16.42
N ASN A 231 -25.14 3.04 -15.54
CA ASN A 231 -25.00 2.53 -14.16
C ASN A 231 -24.50 1.08 -14.07
N THR A 232 -24.10 0.49 -15.20
CA THR A 232 -23.59 -0.87 -15.27
C THR A 232 -22.14 -0.87 -15.71
N PHE A 233 -21.36 -1.76 -15.12
CA PHE A 233 -19.99 -2.02 -15.54
C PHE A 233 -19.80 -3.53 -15.68
N PHE A 234 -19.32 -3.95 -16.84
CA PHE A 234 -19.01 -5.34 -17.13
C PHE A 234 -17.56 -5.44 -17.59
N THR A 235 -16.82 -6.35 -16.99
CA THR A 235 -15.44 -6.62 -17.39
C THR A 235 -15.17 -8.11 -17.40
N ILE A 236 -14.26 -8.51 -18.28
CA ILE A 236 -13.78 -9.87 -18.42
C ILE A 236 -12.28 -9.86 -18.09
N TYR A 237 -11.89 -10.69 -17.15
CA TYR A 237 -10.49 -10.95 -16.84
C TYR A 237 -10.13 -12.36 -17.31
N GLU A 238 -9.08 -12.48 -18.12
CA GLU A 238 -8.61 -13.76 -18.65
C GLU A 238 -7.24 -14.11 -18.06
N LYS A 239 -7.08 -15.35 -17.60
CA LYS A 239 -5.80 -15.87 -17.09
C LYS A 239 -5.60 -17.29 -17.59
N GLY A 240 -4.72 -17.46 -18.58
CA GLY A 240 -4.52 -18.74 -19.24
C GLY A 240 -5.81 -19.18 -19.96
N THR A 241 -6.39 -20.31 -19.55
CA THR A 241 -7.66 -20.82 -20.09
C THR A 241 -8.88 -20.36 -19.27
N GLU A 242 -8.68 -19.70 -18.15
CA GLU A 242 -9.77 -19.28 -17.26
C GLU A 242 -10.28 -17.89 -17.63
N LYS A 243 -11.60 -17.72 -17.59
CA LYS A 243 -12.29 -16.44 -17.79
C LYS A 243 -13.13 -16.11 -16.58
N TYR A 244 -12.95 -14.91 -16.05
CA TYR A 244 -13.69 -14.38 -14.92
C TYR A 244 -14.50 -13.19 -15.39
N TYR A 245 -15.77 -13.18 -15.01
CA TYR A 245 -16.71 -12.14 -15.36
C TYR A 245 -17.02 -11.34 -14.11
N GLN A 246 -16.90 -10.02 -14.19
CA GLN A 246 -17.37 -9.13 -13.15
C GLN A 246 -18.45 -8.24 -13.75
N PHE A 247 -19.58 -8.21 -13.07
CA PHE A 247 -20.70 -7.33 -13.38
C PHE A 247 -21.03 -6.51 -12.15
N LEU A 248 -21.09 -5.20 -12.32
CA LEU A 248 -21.45 -4.24 -11.29
C LEU A 248 -22.66 -3.43 -11.76
N ILE A 249 -23.63 -3.24 -10.87
CA ILE A 249 -24.71 -2.28 -11.01
C ILE A 249 -24.56 -1.28 -9.87
N SER A 250 -24.40 0.00 -10.19
CA SER A 250 -24.38 1.08 -9.21
C SER A 250 -25.74 1.79 -9.19
N PRO A 251 -26.59 1.61 -8.17
CA PRO A 251 -27.91 2.25 -8.14
C PRO A 251 -27.86 3.78 -7.92
N PHE A 252 -26.68 4.38 -7.76
CA PHE A 252 -26.51 5.74 -7.25
C PHE A 252 -26.32 6.84 -8.31
N SER A 253 -26.39 6.52 -9.61
CA SER A 253 -26.25 7.52 -10.70
C SER A 253 -27.56 7.88 -11.39
N THR A 254 -28.69 7.29 -11.00
CA THR A 254 -29.99 7.88 -11.30
C THR A 254 -30.30 8.97 -10.28
N GLU A 255 -30.36 10.23 -10.73
CA GLU A 255 -31.24 11.20 -10.06
C GLU A 255 -32.60 10.52 -9.89
N ILE A 256 -33.00 10.28 -8.63
CA ILE A 256 -34.36 9.83 -8.37
C ILE A 256 -35.24 11.00 -8.81
N SER A 257 -35.87 10.85 -9.98
CA SER A 257 -36.91 11.75 -10.45
C SER A 257 -37.99 11.79 -9.36
N ASN A 258 -37.98 12.86 -8.56
CA ASN A 258 -38.97 13.13 -7.52
C ASN A 258 -40.32 13.58 -8.12
N THR A 259 -40.53 13.38 -9.42
CA THR A 259 -41.83 13.62 -10.04
C THR A 259 -42.71 12.40 -9.81
N PRO A 260 -43.73 12.48 -8.93
CA PRO A 260 -44.69 11.40 -8.80
C PRO A 260 -45.31 11.15 -10.17
N LYS A 261 -45.25 9.89 -10.63
CA LYS A 261 -46.02 9.47 -11.80
C LYS A 261 -47.50 9.69 -11.48
N LYS A 262 -48.15 10.57 -12.25
CA LYS A 262 -49.60 10.75 -12.24
C LYS A 262 -50.29 9.52 -12.82
#